data_AF-A0A1H4ZM59-F1
#
_entry.id   AF-A0A1H4ZM59-F1
#
_cell.length_a   1.000
_cell.length_b   1.000
_cell.length_c   1.000
_cell.angle_alpha   90.00
_cell.angle_beta   90.00
_cell.angle_gamma   90.00
#
_symmetry.space_group_name_H-M   'P 1'
#
loop_
_entity.id
_entity.type
_entity.pdbx_description
1 polymer ?
#
loop_
_entity_poly.entity_id
_entity_poly.type
_entity_poly.pdbx_seq_one_letter_code
_entity_poly.pdbx_strand_id
1 'polypeptide(L)'
;MDITSIPATVYVAFGVITAALLSGFFSFMNMVSSKENKVSEFRLAWIDGLRNEIAEYISAAQELVRVTNTFDAEKFHTPQEKNTLHIEWYKETRDAFSRAIENLTRIQLRLNADHISEDATTPESELMKAISKAREFSAKGDFESVLISCNEIRSKAAPILKSTWTLVKKGEIGYRRIRKYSLLTVTIGFYSVITFGIYVGASTYKTKLEKEQKQTLQMIEKVPNIPVSPAIHTPAQEPSIKQ
;
A
#
# COMPACT_ATOMS: atom_id res chain seq x y z
N MET A 1 -16.16 -24.59 -36.28
CA MET A 1 -15.33 -25.70 -35.80
C MET A 1 -16.16 -26.46 -34.78
N ASP A 2 -16.37 -27.76 -34.96
CA ASP A 2 -17.15 -28.60 -34.03
C ASP A 2 -16.38 -28.74 -32.72
N ILE A 3 -16.77 -27.94 -31.72
CA ILE A 3 -16.24 -27.93 -30.34
C ILE A 3 -16.32 -29.30 -29.64
N THR A 4 -17.09 -30.23 -30.18
CA THR A 4 -17.26 -31.61 -29.68
C THR A 4 -16.17 -32.59 -30.17
N SER A 5 -15.29 -32.17 -31.08
CA SER A 5 -14.21 -33.02 -31.64
C SER A 5 -12.85 -32.84 -30.96
N ILE A 6 -12.76 -32.00 -29.91
CA ILE A 6 -11.51 -31.69 -29.20
C ILE A 6 -11.19 -32.83 -28.21
N PRO A 7 -9.97 -33.42 -28.24
CA PRO A 7 -9.59 -34.48 -27.30
C PRO A 7 -9.65 -34.07 -25.83
N ALA A 8 -10.08 -34.98 -24.95
CA ALA A 8 -10.20 -34.74 -23.51
C ALA A 8 -8.91 -34.23 -22.85
N THR A 9 -7.75 -34.67 -23.37
CA THR A 9 -6.41 -34.26 -22.92
C THR A 9 -6.17 -32.76 -23.06
N VAL A 10 -6.80 -32.09 -24.03
CA VAL A 10 -6.68 -30.64 -24.23
C VAL A 10 -7.33 -29.87 -23.07
N TYR A 11 -8.50 -30.33 -22.59
CA TYR A 11 -9.16 -29.69 -21.43
C TYR A 11 -8.35 -29.86 -20.15
N VAL A 12 -7.72 -31.02 -19.96
CA VAL A 12 -6.80 -31.25 -18.82
C VAL A 12 -5.60 -30.32 -18.89
N ALA A 13 -4.96 -30.19 -20.06
CA ALA A 13 -3.83 -29.28 -20.26
C ALA A 13 -4.23 -27.82 -19.97
N PHE A 14 -5.40 -27.37 -20.44
CA PHE A 14 -5.94 -26.04 -20.13
C PHE A 14 -6.14 -25.84 -18.62
N GLY A 15 -6.66 -26.84 -17.91
CA GLY A 15 -6.82 -26.80 -16.46
C GLY A 15 -5.49 -26.62 -15.73
N VAL A 16 -4.47 -27.41 -16.11
CA VAL A 16 -3.13 -27.35 -15.51
C VAL A 16 -2.46 -25.99 -15.77
N ILE A 17 -2.49 -25.49 -17.01
CA ILE A 17 -1.92 -24.18 -17.36
C ILE A 17 -2.61 -23.06 -16.55
N THR A 18 -3.94 -23.10 -16.46
CA THR A 18 -4.71 -22.10 -15.71
C THR A 18 -4.36 -22.14 -14.22
N ALA A 19 -4.27 -23.34 -13.62
CA ALA A 19 -3.88 -23.51 -12.22
C ALA A 19 -2.45 -22.98 -11.96
N ALA A 20 -1.51 -23.26 -12.85
CA ALA A 20 -0.13 -22.76 -12.75
C ALA A 20 -0.07 -21.22 -12.84
N LEU A 21 -0.83 -20.61 -13.75
CA LEU A 21 -0.91 -19.15 -13.88
C LEU A 21 -1.51 -18.50 -12.62
N LEU A 22 -2.58 -19.07 -12.07
CA LEU A 22 -3.19 -18.58 -10.83
C LEU A 22 -2.21 -18.70 -9.66
N SER A 23 -1.52 -19.84 -9.53
CA SER A 23 -0.50 -20.04 -8.49
C SER A 23 0.63 -19.01 -8.61
N GLY A 24 1.15 -18.79 -9.82
CA GLY A 24 2.16 -17.76 -10.08
C GLY A 24 1.69 -16.35 -9.74
N PHE A 25 0.44 -16.02 -10.08
CA PHE A 25 -0.16 -14.73 -9.74
C PHE A 25 -0.27 -14.51 -8.22
N PHE A 26 -0.77 -15.48 -7.47
CA PHE A 26 -0.85 -15.37 -6.01
C PHE A 26 0.53 -15.30 -5.36
N SER A 27 1.50 -16.07 -5.86
CA SER A 27 2.90 -15.98 -5.42
C SER A 27 3.48 -14.57 -5.64
N PHE A 28 3.27 -13.99 -6.83
CA PHE A 28 3.68 -12.61 -7.12
C PHE A 28 3.01 -11.60 -6.18
N MET A 29 1.71 -11.72 -5.93
CA MET A 29 0.98 -10.82 -5.03
C MET A 29 1.50 -10.90 -3.59
N ASN A 30 1.81 -12.11 -3.11
CA ASN A 30 2.41 -12.31 -1.80
C ASN A 30 3.79 -11.66 -1.70
N MET A 31 4.63 -11.80 -2.74
CA MET A 31 5.94 -11.15 -2.81
C MET A 31 5.81 -9.62 -2.77
N VAL A 32 4.90 -9.05 -3.57
CA VAL A 32 4.64 -7.60 -3.58
C VAL A 32 4.20 -7.10 -2.21
N SER A 33 3.25 -7.80 -1.58
CA SER A 33 2.76 -7.44 -0.24
C SER A 33 3.86 -7.53 0.81
N SER A 34 4.70 -8.57 0.76
CA SER A 34 5.83 -8.73 1.68
C SER A 34 6.83 -7.59 1.52
N LYS A 35 7.14 -7.20 0.28
CA LYS A 35 8.06 -6.09 0.00
C LYS A 35 7.50 -4.75 0.46
N GLU A 36 6.20 -4.49 0.25
CA GLU A 36 5.53 -3.28 0.74
C GLU A 36 5.56 -3.17 2.26
N ASN A 37 5.27 -4.27 2.97
CA ASN A 37 5.34 -4.34 4.42
C ASN A 37 6.76 -4.03 4.91
N LYS A 38 7.79 -4.63 4.29
CA LYS A 38 9.20 -4.38 4.64
C LYS A 38 9.63 -2.94 4.39
N VAL A 39 9.24 -2.35 3.27
CA VAL A 39 9.51 -0.92 3.01
C VAL A 39 8.85 -0.04 4.08
N SER A 40 7.62 -0.36 4.47
CA SER A 40 6.90 0.38 5.51
C SER A 40 7.55 0.24 6.89
N GLU A 41 8.01 -0.96 7.25
CA GLU A 41 8.80 -1.21 8.47
C GLU A 41 10.10 -0.41 8.47
N PHE A 42 10.86 -0.38 7.36
CA PHE A 42 12.09 0.41 7.27
C PHE A 42 11.84 1.90 7.40
N ARG A 43 10.76 2.42 6.81
CA ARG A 43 10.38 3.83 6.98
C ARG A 43 9.95 4.14 8.41
N LEU A 44 9.22 3.24 9.06
CA LEU A 44 8.84 3.39 10.46
C LEU A 44 10.07 3.40 11.38
N ALA A 45 11.00 2.47 11.17
CA ALA A 45 12.27 2.46 11.89
C ALA A 45 13.09 3.74 11.62
N TRP A 46 13.07 4.25 10.39
CA TRP A 46 13.76 5.48 10.04
C TRP A 46 13.17 6.72 10.75
N ILE A 47 11.84 6.86 10.77
CA ILE A 47 11.16 7.99 11.42
C ILE A 47 11.25 7.92 12.95
N ASP A 48 11.15 6.73 13.53
CA ASP A 48 11.29 6.54 14.98
C ASP A 48 12.73 6.82 15.43
N GLY A 49 13.73 6.41 14.63
CA GLY A 49 15.13 6.79 14.83
C GLY A 49 15.33 8.30 14.82
N LEU A 50 14.83 9.00 13.79
CA LEU A 50 14.91 10.47 13.71
C LEU A 50 14.22 11.15 14.90
N ARG A 51 13.05 10.64 15.32
CA ARG A 51 12.31 11.20 16.48
C ARG A 51 13.14 11.07 17.76
N ASN A 52 13.75 9.91 17.99
CA ASN A 52 14.58 9.67 19.17
C ASN A 52 15.83 10.55 19.15
N GLU A 53 16.55 10.63 18.03
CA GLU A 53 17.75 11.45 17.89
C GLU A 53 17.46 12.94 18.17
N ILE A 54 16.33 13.46 17.66
CA ILE A 54 15.91 14.84 17.93
C ILE A 54 15.54 15.05 19.41
N ALA A 55 14.84 14.08 20.02
CA ALA A 55 14.46 14.16 21.43
C ALA A 55 15.69 14.16 22.35
N GLU A 56 16.66 13.28 22.08
CA GLU A 56 17.91 13.23 22.83
C GLU A 56 18.76 14.49 22.62
N TYR A 57 18.86 15.01 21.39
CA TYR A 57 19.54 16.28 21.13
C TYR A 57 18.92 17.44 21.91
N ILE A 58 17.59 17.57 21.85
CA ILE A 58 16.87 18.64 22.58
C ILE A 58 17.05 18.48 24.09
N SER A 59 16.93 17.26 24.63
CA SER A 59 17.11 16.99 26.05
C SER A 59 18.52 17.37 26.51
N ALA A 60 19.54 16.99 25.75
CA ALA A 60 20.92 17.32 26.04
C ALA A 60 21.17 18.83 25.99
N ALA A 61 20.63 19.53 24.98
CA ALA A 61 20.73 20.98 24.88
C ALA A 61 20.05 21.71 26.06
N GLN A 62 18.86 21.26 26.46
CA GLN A 62 18.15 21.81 27.62
C GLN A 62 18.89 21.54 28.94
N GLU A 63 19.52 20.37 29.07
CA GLU A 63 20.35 20.04 30.22
C GLU A 63 21.58 20.95 30.31
N LEU A 64 22.27 21.20 29.19
CA LEU A 64 23.39 22.14 29.14
C LEU A 64 22.97 23.55 29.58
N VAL A 65 21.80 24.02 29.15
CA VAL A 65 21.23 25.30 29.60
C VAL A 65 20.96 25.27 31.12
N ARG A 66 20.30 24.22 31.62
CA ARG A 66 19.98 24.07 33.04
C ARG A 66 21.22 24.10 33.92
N VAL A 67 22.23 23.31 33.55
CA VAL A 67 23.49 23.24 34.29
C VAL A 67 24.17 24.60 34.22
N THR A 68 24.30 25.22 33.04
CA THR A 68 25.00 26.51 32.92
C THR A 68 24.33 27.62 33.71
N ASN A 69 22.99 27.67 33.76
CA ASN A 69 22.25 28.63 34.59
C ASN A 69 22.45 28.41 36.10
N THR A 70 22.83 27.20 36.52
CA THR A 70 23.14 26.87 37.92
C THR A 70 24.57 27.28 38.28
N PHE A 71 25.46 27.30 37.28
CA PHE A 71 26.88 27.65 37.42
C PHE A 71 27.08 29.17 37.27
N ASP A 72 27.03 29.87 38.39
CA ASP A 72 27.33 31.31 38.45
C ASP A 72 28.78 31.54 38.89
N ALA A 73 29.63 31.89 37.94
CA ALA A 73 31.05 32.15 38.18
C ALA A 73 31.32 33.43 39.00
N GLU A 74 30.33 34.32 39.14
CA GLU A 74 30.45 35.55 39.93
C GLU A 74 30.41 35.28 41.43
N LYS A 75 29.86 34.13 41.84
CA LYS A 75 29.79 33.69 43.25
C LYS A 75 31.13 33.25 43.84
N PHE A 76 32.18 33.16 43.04
CA PHE A 76 33.50 32.66 43.44
C PHE A 76 34.57 33.71 43.23
N HIS A 77 35.34 34.01 44.27
CA HIS A 77 36.28 35.14 44.27
C HIS A 77 37.74 34.70 44.10
N THR A 78 38.09 33.48 44.50
CA THR A 78 39.48 32.99 44.39
C THR A 78 39.74 32.24 43.08
N PRO A 79 40.95 32.31 42.51
CA PRO A 79 41.33 31.53 41.33
C PRO A 79 41.18 30.01 41.50
N GLN A 80 41.43 29.49 42.70
CA GLN A 80 41.33 28.07 43.03
C GLN A 80 39.87 27.58 43.05
N GLU A 81 38.95 28.38 43.62
CA GLU A 81 37.51 28.09 43.59
C GLU A 81 36.98 28.10 42.16
N LYS A 82 37.37 29.10 41.35
CA LYS A 82 36.98 29.16 39.93
C LYS A 82 37.46 27.94 39.13
N ASN A 83 38.70 27.49 39.36
CA ASN A 83 39.24 26.30 38.68
C ASN A 83 38.49 25.03 39.10
N THR A 84 38.22 24.87 40.41
CA THR A 84 37.45 23.73 40.92
C THR A 84 36.04 23.71 40.33
N LEU A 85 35.38 24.87 40.26
CA LEU A 85 34.07 25.04 39.63
C LEU A 85 34.09 24.67 38.14
N HIS A 86 35.12 25.10 37.40
CA HIS A 86 35.26 24.72 35.98
C HIS A 86 35.40 23.21 35.79
N ILE A 87 36.15 22.54 36.67
CA ILE A 87 36.31 21.07 36.64
C ILE A 87 34.97 20.40 36.94
N GLU A 88 34.20 20.91 37.90
CA GLU A 88 32.88 20.38 38.25
C GLU A 88 31.87 20.59 37.11
N TRP A 89 31.81 21.80 36.55
CA TRP A 89 30.99 22.09 35.37
C TRP A 89 31.32 21.17 34.20
N TYR A 90 32.61 20.94 33.92
CA TYR A 90 33.02 20.02 32.87
C TYR A 90 32.57 18.59 33.16
N LYS A 91 32.70 18.10 34.40
CA LYS A 91 32.25 16.75 34.78
C LYS A 91 30.75 16.58 34.61
N GLU A 92 29.96 17.57 35.02
CA GLU A 92 28.50 17.56 34.95
C GLU A 92 27.98 17.73 33.51
N THR A 93 28.67 18.53 32.67
CA THR A 93 28.21 18.81 31.29
C THR A 93 28.76 17.86 30.24
N ARG A 94 29.87 17.14 30.50
CA ARG A 94 30.54 16.27 29.52
C ARG A 94 29.60 15.27 28.86
N ASP A 95 28.73 14.63 29.65
CA ASP A 95 27.78 13.64 29.14
C ASP A 95 26.74 14.28 28.22
N ALA A 96 26.15 15.41 28.64
CA ALA A 96 25.19 16.16 27.83
C ALA A 96 25.83 16.69 26.53
N PHE A 97 27.07 17.19 26.57
CA PHE A 97 27.81 17.59 25.37
C PHE A 97 28.03 16.41 24.42
N SER A 98 28.46 15.26 24.95
CA SER A 98 28.66 14.04 24.15
C SER A 98 27.37 13.62 23.47
N ARG A 99 26.26 13.55 24.21
CA ARG A 99 24.94 13.20 23.69
C ARG A 99 24.44 14.19 22.63
N ALA A 100 24.67 15.49 22.82
CA ALA A 100 24.29 16.51 21.84
C ALA A 100 25.08 16.36 20.52
N ILE A 101 26.40 16.17 20.58
CA ILE A 101 27.25 16.00 19.40
C ILE A 101 26.93 14.69 18.67
N GLU A 102 26.76 13.61 19.42
CA GLU A 102 26.44 12.28 18.89
C GLU A 102 25.11 12.30 18.14
N ASN A 103 24.05 12.83 18.76
CA ASN A 103 22.74 12.91 18.14
C ASN A 103 22.69 13.90 16.97
N LEU A 104 23.41 15.02 17.05
CA LEU A 104 23.57 15.92 15.91
C LEU A 104 24.18 15.19 14.71
N THR A 105 25.25 14.44 14.95
CA THR A 105 25.93 13.67 13.90
C THR A 105 25.00 12.63 13.29
N ARG A 106 24.22 11.91 14.13
CA ARG A 106 23.21 10.96 13.65
C ARG A 106 22.15 11.62 12.77
N ILE A 107 21.61 12.77 13.20
CA ILE A 107 20.62 13.54 12.43
C ILE A 107 21.22 13.93 11.07
N GLN A 108 22.44 14.47 11.06
CA GLN A 108 23.14 14.88 9.83
C GLN A 108 23.38 13.72 8.87
N LEU A 109 23.75 12.53 9.37
CA LEU A 109 23.96 11.34 8.55
C LEU A 109 22.66 10.72 8.04
N ARG A 110 21.56 10.89 8.78
CA ARG A 110 20.25 10.37 8.43
C ARG A 110 19.54 11.22 7.38
N LEU A 111 19.72 12.53 7.44
CA LEU A 111 19.18 13.47 6.48
C LEU A 111 20.07 13.50 5.23
N ASN A 112 19.47 13.64 4.05
CA ASN A 112 20.23 13.66 2.81
C ASN A 112 20.93 15.02 2.63
N ALA A 113 22.26 15.01 2.42
CA ALA A 113 23.06 16.23 2.26
C ALA A 113 22.56 17.14 1.12
N ASP A 114 22.09 16.56 0.02
CA ASP A 114 21.55 17.31 -1.12
C ASP A 114 20.31 18.14 -0.76
N HIS A 115 19.53 17.67 0.22
CA HIS A 115 18.32 18.33 0.70
C HIS A 115 18.62 19.38 1.78
N ILE A 116 19.88 19.49 2.22
CA ILE A 116 20.32 20.39 3.32
C ILE A 116 21.08 21.60 2.76
N SER A 117 21.27 21.71 1.44
CA SER A 117 21.89 22.87 0.82
C SER A 117 21.23 24.18 1.28
N GLU A 118 22.03 25.25 1.45
CA GLU A 118 21.58 26.52 2.05
C GLU A 118 20.35 27.12 1.34
N ASP A 119 20.23 26.89 0.04
CA ASP A 119 19.13 27.38 -0.82
C ASP A 119 17.92 26.45 -0.92
N ALA A 120 17.97 25.25 -0.32
CA ALA A 120 16.85 24.31 -0.36
C ALA A 120 15.72 24.77 0.56
N THR A 121 14.51 24.93 0.01
CA THR A 121 13.27 25.17 0.77
C THR A 121 12.60 23.85 1.19
N THR A 122 13.42 22.89 1.62
CA THR A 122 12.97 21.57 2.06
C THR A 122 12.75 21.57 3.57
N PRO A 123 11.82 20.75 4.09
CA PRO A 123 11.66 20.56 5.53
C PRO A 123 12.97 20.16 6.25
N GLU A 124 13.83 19.37 5.59
CA GLU A 124 15.12 18.93 6.09
C GLU A 124 16.10 20.10 6.25
N SER A 125 16.18 21.01 5.27
CA SER A 125 16.99 22.23 5.37
C SER A 125 16.49 23.14 6.49
N GLU A 126 15.16 23.30 6.64
CA GLU A 126 14.59 24.10 7.73
C GLU A 126 14.92 23.53 9.12
N LEU A 127 14.87 22.21 9.29
CA LEU A 127 15.30 21.56 10.53
C LEU A 127 16.78 21.82 10.82
N MET A 128 17.64 21.68 9.81
CA MET A 128 19.07 21.91 9.97
C MET A 128 19.43 23.37 10.25
N LYS A 129 18.69 24.33 9.67
CA LYS A 129 18.79 25.75 10.00
C LYS A 129 18.42 26.02 11.46
N ALA A 130 17.34 25.43 11.96
CA ALA A 130 16.95 25.57 13.37
C ALA A 130 17.99 24.97 14.33
N ILE A 131 18.57 23.81 14.00
CA ILE A 131 19.65 23.18 14.76
C ILE A 131 20.91 24.06 14.76
N SER A 132 21.29 24.60 13.60
CA SER A 132 22.48 25.46 13.47
C SER A 132 22.34 26.74 14.29
N LYS A 133 21.15 27.36 14.23
CA LYS A 133 20.80 28.53 15.04
C LYS A 133 20.89 28.26 16.55
N ALA A 134 20.42 27.09 17.01
CA ALA A 134 20.57 26.69 18.42
C ALA A 134 22.05 26.60 18.84
N ARG A 135 22.92 26.08 17.96
CA ARG A 135 24.36 25.99 18.21
C ARG A 135 25.02 27.38 18.24
N GLU A 136 24.61 28.28 17.35
CA GLU A 136 25.11 29.66 17.35
C GLU A 136 24.74 30.41 18.64
N PHE A 137 23.51 30.27 19.13
CA PHE A 137 23.13 30.86 20.41
C PHE A 137 23.89 30.23 21.58
N SER A 138 24.08 28.91 21.57
CA SER A 138 24.89 28.24 22.59
C SER A 138 26.34 28.73 22.59
N ALA A 139 26.95 28.95 21.42
CA ALA A 139 28.30 29.49 21.30
C ALA A 139 28.41 30.94 21.80
N LYS A 140 27.32 31.72 21.69
CA LYS A 140 27.21 33.10 22.21
C LYS A 140 26.85 33.16 23.69
N GLY A 141 26.53 32.03 24.33
CA GLY A 141 26.05 31.99 25.72
C GLY A 141 24.61 32.48 25.90
N ASP A 142 23.83 32.61 24.82
CA ASP A 142 22.42 33.02 24.88
C ASP A 142 21.52 31.80 25.13
N PHE A 143 21.41 31.42 26.39
CA PHE A 143 20.70 30.20 26.78
C PHE A 143 19.17 30.29 26.65
N GLU A 144 18.59 31.50 26.73
CA GLU A 144 17.16 31.70 26.49
C GLU A 144 16.81 31.40 25.03
N SER A 145 17.59 31.94 24.10
CA SER A 145 17.42 31.67 22.67
C SER A 145 17.71 30.22 22.29
N VAL A 146 18.58 29.51 23.04
CA VAL A 146 18.74 28.05 22.89
C VAL A 146 17.43 27.32 23.19
N LEU A 147 16.73 27.66 24.28
CA LEU A 147 15.45 27.03 24.63
C LEU A 147 14.35 27.32 23.61
N ILE A 148 14.30 28.55 23.08
CA ILE A 148 13.39 28.91 21.99
C ILE A 148 13.71 28.07 20.74
N SER A 149 15.00 27.92 20.42
CA SER A 149 15.44 27.12 19.27
C SER A 149 15.12 25.64 19.44
N CYS A 150 15.13 25.08 20.66
CA CYS A 150 14.67 23.71 20.91
C CYS A 150 13.18 23.50 20.52
N ASN A 151 12.33 24.50 20.77
CA ASN A 151 10.94 24.46 20.31
C ASN A 151 10.84 24.61 18.79
N GLU A 152 11.68 25.46 18.19
CA GLU A 152 11.78 25.62 16.74
C GLU A 152 12.18 24.30 16.05
N ILE A 153 13.20 23.60 16.57
CA ILE A 153 13.64 22.28 16.10
C ILE A 153 12.47 21.29 16.13
N ARG A 154 11.70 21.24 17.22
CA ARG A 154 10.51 20.37 17.33
C ARG A 154 9.46 20.71 16.25
N SER A 155 9.22 22.00 16.03
CA SER A 155 8.27 22.48 15.02
C SER A 155 8.72 22.12 13.60
N LYS A 156 10.01 22.32 13.27
CA LYS A 156 10.57 22.01 11.95
C LYS A 156 10.74 20.51 11.68
N ALA A 157 10.88 19.71 12.72
CA ALA A 157 10.87 18.25 12.59
C ALA A 157 9.48 17.69 12.23
N ALA A 158 8.40 18.31 12.73
CA ALA A 158 7.05 17.77 12.62
C ALA A 158 6.58 17.52 11.17
N PRO A 159 6.82 18.40 10.17
CA PRO A 159 6.51 18.13 8.77
C PRO A 159 7.20 16.89 8.19
N ILE A 160 8.48 16.66 8.50
CA ILE A 160 9.26 15.49 8.04
C ILE A 160 8.63 14.21 8.61
N LEU A 161 8.33 14.24 9.91
CA LEU A 161 7.69 13.13 10.59
C LEU A 161 6.27 12.86 10.03
N LYS A 162 5.49 13.91 9.79
CA LYS A 162 4.10 13.79 9.32
C LYS A 162 4.01 13.24 7.89
N SER A 163 4.85 13.74 6.99
CA SER A 163 4.89 13.28 5.60
C SER A 163 5.27 11.80 5.52
N THR A 164 6.32 11.40 6.24
CA THR A 164 6.79 10.01 6.30
C THR A 164 5.76 9.08 6.96
N TRP A 165 5.13 9.50 8.07
CA TRP A 165 4.05 8.74 8.70
C TRP A 165 2.87 8.51 7.77
N THR A 166 2.54 9.52 6.96
CA THR A 166 1.45 9.41 5.98
C THR A 166 1.79 8.41 4.89
N LEU A 167 3.06 8.33 4.45
CA LEU A 167 3.53 7.31 3.52
C LEU A 167 3.46 5.91 4.13
N VAL A 168 3.91 5.74 5.39
CA VAL A 168 3.83 4.45 6.11
C VAL A 168 2.39 3.96 6.23
N LYS A 169 1.43 4.85 6.52
CA LYS A 169 0.01 4.47 6.66
C LYS A 169 -0.69 4.23 5.34
N LYS A 170 -0.40 5.02 4.31
CA LYS A 170 -1.07 4.90 3.00
C LYS A 170 -0.39 3.89 2.08
N GLY A 171 0.86 3.52 2.34
CA GLY A 171 1.69 2.73 1.45
C GLY A 171 2.28 3.57 0.31
N GLU A 172 3.36 3.05 -0.29
CA GLU A 172 4.02 3.70 -1.43
C GLU A 172 3.09 3.80 -2.62
N ILE A 173 3.22 4.89 -3.40
CA ILE A 173 2.40 5.10 -4.60
C ILE A 173 2.57 3.94 -5.59
N GLY A 174 3.80 3.42 -5.74
CA GLY A 174 4.10 2.29 -6.61
C GLY A 174 3.35 1.02 -6.23
N TYR A 175 3.43 0.59 -4.96
CA TYR A 175 2.74 -0.61 -4.48
C TYR A 175 1.22 -0.47 -4.54
N ARG A 176 0.69 0.73 -4.24
CA ARG A 176 -0.73 1.03 -4.41
C ARG A 176 -1.20 0.87 -5.85
N ARG A 177 -0.40 1.30 -6.83
CA ARG A 177 -0.71 1.13 -8.26
C ARG A 177 -0.70 -0.34 -8.66
N ILE A 178 0.33 -1.09 -8.26
CA ILE A 178 0.43 -2.53 -8.54
C ILE A 178 -0.79 -3.26 -8.00
N ARG A 179 -1.19 -3.01 -6.74
CA ARG A 179 -2.38 -3.64 -6.16
C ARG A 179 -3.66 -3.32 -6.93
N LYS A 180 -3.83 -2.07 -7.36
CA LYS A 180 -4.99 -1.64 -8.18
C LYS A 180 -5.01 -2.32 -9.55
N TYR A 181 -3.88 -2.36 -10.25
CA TYR A 181 -3.79 -3.02 -11.55
C TYR A 181 -4.00 -4.53 -11.43
N SER A 182 -3.39 -5.17 -10.43
CA SER A 182 -3.61 -6.60 -10.16
C SER A 182 -5.08 -6.92 -9.89
N LEU A 183 -5.77 -6.10 -9.09
CA LEU A 183 -7.20 -6.26 -8.85
C LEU A 183 -7.99 -6.14 -10.17
N LEU A 184 -7.72 -5.11 -10.96
CA LEU A 184 -8.38 -4.88 -12.24
C LEU A 184 -8.18 -6.05 -13.21
N THR A 185 -6.96 -6.58 -13.33
CA THR A 185 -6.66 -7.74 -14.18
C THR A 185 -7.42 -8.99 -13.74
N VAL A 186 -7.49 -9.27 -12.43
CA VAL A 186 -8.27 -10.41 -11.90
C VAL A 186 -9.76 -10.23 -12.15
N THR A 187 -10.29 -9.04 -11.91
CA THR A 187 -11.71 -8.74 -12.12
C THR A 187 -12.09 -8.88 -13.59
N ILE A 188 -11.30 -8.32 -14.50
CA ILE A 188 -11.52 -8.47 -15.95
C ILE A 188 -11.42 -9.95 -16.36
N GLY A 189 -10.39 -10.66 -15.88
CA GLY A 189 -10.23 -12.09 -16.13
C GLY A 189 -11.45 -12.89 -15.67
N PHE A 190 -11.94 -12.64 -14.46
CA PHE A 190 -13.11 -13.30 -13.90
C PHE A 190 -14.38 -13.06 -14.73
N TYR A 191 -14.67 -11.80 -15.08
CA TYR A 191 -15.82 -11.49 -15.92
C TYR A 191 -15.70 -12.06 -17.33
N SER A 192 -14.49 -12.09 -17.91
CA SER A 192 -14.26 -12.67 -19.24
C SER A 192 -14.56 -14.18 -19.26
N VAL A 193 -14.21 -14.91 -18.18
CA VAL A 193 -14.50 -16.34 -18.06
C VAL A 193 -16.00 -16.58 -17.92
N ILE A 194 -16.69 -15.76 -17.12
CA ILE A 194 -18.15 -15.87 -16.94
C ILE A 194 -18.89 -15.59 -18.25
N THR A 195 -18.57 -14.49 -18.94
CA THR A 195 -19.25 -14.13 -20.19
C THR A 195 -18.97 -15.15 -21.29
N PHE A 196 -17.74 -15.67 -21.38
CA PHE A 196 -17.42 -16.76 -22.29
C PHE A 196 -18.20 -18.04 -21.97
N GLY A 197 -18.30 -18.42 -20.69
CA GLY A 197 -19.10 -19.57 -20.25
C GLY A 197 -20.58 -19.45 -20.63
N ILE A 198 -21.19 -18.28 -20.40
CA ILE A 198 -22.57 -18.00 -20.79
C ILE A 198 -22.74 -18.06 -22.31
N TYR A 199 -21.82 -17.45 -23.06
CA TYR A 199 -21.85 -17.44 -24.53
C TYR A 199 -21.77 -18.86 -25.10
N VAL A 200 -20.82 -19.67 -24.62
CA VAL A 200 -20.67 -21.07 -25.03
C VAL A 200 -21.93 -21.85 -24.68
N GLY A 201 -22.44 -21.74 -23.45
CA GLY A 201 -23.66 -22.43 -23.02
C GLY A 201 -24.90 -22.06 -23.85
N ALA A 202 -25.09 -20.78 -24.17
CA ALA A 202 -26.18 -20.33 -25.02
C ALA A 202 -26.04 -20.86 -26.46
N SER A 203 -24.82 -20.89 -27.00
CA SER A 203 -24.55 -21.39 -28.36
C SER A 203 -24.80 -22.90 -28.49
N THR A 204 -24.40 -23.70 -27.49
CA THR A 204 -24.68 -25.15 -27.46
C THR A 204 -26.16 -25.42 -27.24
N TYR A 205 -26.84 -24.62 -26.40
CA TYR A 205 -28.29 -24.74 -26.23
C TYR A 205 -29.04 -24.46 -27.54
N LYS A 206 -28.69 -23.38 -28.25
CA LYS A 206 -29.31 -23.01 -29.52
C LYS A 206 -29.10 -24.08 -30.60
N THR A 207 -27.88 -24.60 -30.76
CA THR A 207 -27.59 -25.65 -31.74
C THR A 207 -28.31 -26.97 -31.40
N LYS A 208 -28.50 -27.28 -30.12
CA LYS A 208 -29.31 -28.43 -29.71
C LYS A 208 -30.78 -28.25 -30.09
N LEU A 209 -31.34 -27.06 -29.82
CA LEU A 209 -32.72 -26.72 -30.15
C LEU A 209 -32.99 -26.79 -31.67
N GLU A 210 -32.07 -26.28 -32.49
CA GLU A 210 -32.16 -26.34 -33.96
C GLU A 210 -32.08 -27.78 -34.48
N LYS A 211 -31.27 -28.65 -33.86
CA LYS A 211 -31.21 -30.08 -34.19
C LYS A 211 -32.53 -30.78 -33.83
N GLU A 212 -33.09 -30.53 -32.65
CA GLU A 212 -34.37 -31.11 -32.21
C GLU A 212 -35.54 -30.65 -33.11
N GLN A 213 -35.58 -29.37 -33.50
CA GLN A 213 -36.60 -28.86 -34.43
C GLN A 213 -36.48 -29.50 -35.82
N LYS A 214 -35.27 -29.62 -36.37
CA LYS A 214 -35.05 -30.26 -37.68
C LYS A 214 -35.44 -31.75 -37.66
N GLN A 215 -35.14 -32.46 -36.58
CA GLN A 215 -35.58 -33.86 -36.42
C GLN A 215 -37.11 -33.96 -36.34
N THR A 216 -37.77 -33.08 -35.59
CA THR A 216 -39.24 -33.07 -35.47
C THR A 216 -39.91 -32.76 -36.82
N LEU A 217 -39.42 -31.78 -37.58
CA LEU A 217 -39.92 -31.45 -38.92
C LEU A 217 -39.77 -32.61 -39.90
N GLN A 218 -38.61 -33.29 -39.89
CA GLN A 218 -38.39 -34.48 -40.73
C GLN A 218 -39.28 -35.66 -40.34
N MET A 219 -39.66 -35.79 -39.06
CA MET A 219 -40.64 -36.79 -38.63
C MET A 219 -42.04 -36.45 -39.16
N ILE A 220 -42.46 -35.18 -39.12
CA ILE A 220 -43.77 -34.72 -39.60
C ILE A 220 -43.89 -34.90 -41.12
N GLU A 221 -42.85 -34.55 -41.88
CA GLU A 221 -42.83 -34.69 -43.34
C GLU A 221 -42.91 -36.16 -43.81
N LYS A 222 -42.41 -37.09 -42.99
CA LYS A 222 -42.48 -38.54 -43.27
C LYS A 222 -43.81 -39.19 -42.87
N VAL A 223 -44.76 -38.46 -42.28
CA VAL A 223 -46.09 -39.00 -41.99
C VAL A 223 -46.86 -39.12 -43.33
N PRO A 224 -47.27 -40.32 -43.76
CA PRO A 224 -47.94 -40.49 -45.05
C PRO A 224 -49.27 -39.73 -45.07
N ASN A 225 -49.48 -38.97 -46.13
CA ASN A 225 -50.71 -38.22 -46.39
C ASN A 225 -51.83 -39.24 -46.66
N ILE A 226 -52.61 -39.59 -45.64
CA ILE A 226 -53.77 -40.49 -45.79
C ILE A 226 -54.81 -39.72 -46.62
N PRO A 227 -55.19 -40.19 -47.83
CA PRO A 227 -56.22 -39.52 -48.61
C PRO A 227 -57.54 -39.58 -47.84
N VAL A 228 -58.12 -38.40 -47.61
CA VAL A 228 -59.47 -38.27 -47.05
C VAL A 228 -60.43 -38.94 -48.02
N SER A 229 -60.95 -40.10 -47.64
CA SER A 229 -61.92 -40.86 -48.43
C SER A 229 -63.17 -40.02 -48.68
N PRO A 230 -63.63 -39.87 -49.93
CA PRO A 230 -64.88 -39.16 -50.20
C PRO A 230 -66.04 -39.92 -49.56
N ALA A 231 -66.91 -39.17 -48.89
CA ALA A 231 -68.12 -39.66 -48.24
C ALA A 231 -68.97 -40.46 -49.24
N ILE A 232 -69.13 -41.75 -48.97
CA ILE A 232 -70.09 -42.60 -49.69
C ILE A 232 -71.48 -42.24 -49.16
N HIS A 233 -72.24 -41.52 -49.98
CA HIS A 233 -73.69 -41.49 -49.91
C HIS A 233 -74.22 -42.92 -49.89
N THR A 234 -74.90 -43.31 -48.80
CA THR A 234 -75.79 -44.48 -48.79
C THR A 234 -77.12 -44.08 -48.17
N PRO A 235 -78.26 -44.38 -48.82
CA PRO A 235 -79.58 -43.93 -48.39
C PRO A 235 -80.20 -44.84 -47.30
N ALA A 236 -81.09 -44.20 -46.52
CA ALA A 236 -82.20 -44.70 -45.72
C ALA A 236 -82.32 -46.22 -45.44
N GLN A 237 -82.32 -46.57 -44.15
CA GLN A 237 -83.22 -47.59 -43.59
C GLN A 237 -83.77 -47.12 -42.24
N GLU A 238 -85.07 -46.86 -42.25
CA GLU A 238 -85.94 -46.66 -41.09
C GLU A 238 -86.41 -48.04 -40.61
N PRO A 239 -86.44 -48.30 -39.29
CA PRO A 239 -87.39 -49.27 -38.77
C PRO A 239 -88.20 -48.73 -37.58
N SER A 240 -89.49 -48.55 -37.83
CA SER A 240 -90.57 -49.26 -37.12
C SER A 240 -90.49 -49.29 -35.59
N ILE A 241 -91.10 -48.29 -34.97
CA ILE A 241 -91.62 -48.35 -33.60
C ILE A 241 -92.79 -49.35 -33.57
N LYS A 242 -92.64 -50.44 -32.81
CA LYS A 242 -93.76 -51.27 -32.35
C LYS A 242 -93.88 -51.13 -30.83
N GLN A 243 -95.08 -50.66 -30.45
CA GLN A 243 -95.88 -50.85 -29.22
C GLN A 243 -95.17 -51.23 -27.93
#